data_AF-A0A1V4JDU1-F1
#
_entry.id   AF-A0A1V4JDU1-F1
#
_cell.length_a   1.000
_cell.length_b   1.000
_cell.length_c   1.000
_cell.angle_alpha   90.00
_cell.angle_beta   90.00
_cell.angle_gamma   90.00
#
_symmetry.space_group_name_H-M   'P 1'
#
loop_
_entity.id
_entity.type
_entity.pdbx_description
1 polymer ?
#
loop_
_entity_poly.entity_id
_entity_poly.type
_entity_poly.pdbx_seq_one_letter_code
_entity_poly.pdbx_strand_id
1 'polypeptide(L)' 'MRRLAQALLQLRHYLPPALAPAGQSLTKIETLRLAIRYIAHLSALLGLSEEVLARRRGTAPQNCPL' A
#
# COMPACT_ATOMS: atom_id res chain seq x y z
N MET A 1 15.64 1.02 -11.75
CA MET A 1 15.72 1.27 -10.29
C MET A 1 15.29 2.66 -9.83
N ARG A 2 15.64 3.75 -10.52
CA ARG A 2 15.31 5.14 -10.10
C ARG A 2 13.80 5.42 -9.95
N ARG A 3 12.97 4.90 -10.87
CA ARG A 3 11.49 5.02 -10.81
C ARG A 3 10.89 4.33 -9.58
N LEU A 4 11.42 3.16 -9.20
CA LEU A 4 10.93 2.41 -8.04
C LEU A 4 11.24 3.13 -6.72
N ALA A 5 12.45 3.67 -6.58
CA ALA A 5 12.80 4.46 -5.40
C ALA A 5 11.94 5.72 -5.26
N GLN A 6 11.65 6.40 -6.37
CA GLN A 6 10.75 7.56 -6.39
C GLN A 6 9.31 7.17 -6.03
N ALA A 7 8.79 6.06 -6.57
CA ALA A 7 7.46 5.56 -6.22
C ALA A 7 7.34 5.22 -4.73
N LEU A 8 8.37 4.61 -4.15
CA LEU A 8 8.40 4.33 -2.70
C LEU A 8 8.47 5.60 -1.87
N LEU A 9 9.22 6.61 -2.30
CA LEU A 9 9.25 7.90 -1.61
C LEU A 9 7.87 8.57 -1.63
N GLN A 10 7.18 8.55 -2.78
CA GLN A 10 5.82 9.06 -2.90
C GLN A 10 4.84 8.27 -2.02
N LEU A 11 4.95 6.95 -1.99
CA LEU A 11 4.12 6.09 -1.13
C LEU A 11 4.23 6.48 0.35
N ARG A 12 5.42 6.87 0.83
CA ARG A 12 5.61 7.30 2.22
C ARG A 12 4.80 8.56 2.57
N HIS A 13 4.53 9.45 1.62
CA HIS A 13 3.71 10.64 1.88
C HIS A 13 2.23 10.32 2.12
N TYR A 14 1.76 9.15 1.69
CA TYR A 14 0.39 8.68 1.97
C TYR A 14 0.28 7.90 3.28
N LEU A 15 1.40 7.56 3.92
CA LEU A 15 1.39 6.89 5.21
C LEU A 15 1.13 7.90 6.33
N PRO A 16 0.35 7.53 7.36
CA PRO A 16 0.18 8.36 8.55
C PRO A 16 1.52 8.70 9.21
N PRO A 17 1.68 9.90 9.78
CA PRO A 17 2.91 10.29 10.51
C PRO A 17 3.26 9.34 11.66
N ALA A 18 2.26 8.72 12.28
CA ALA A 18 2.45 7.71 13.33
C ALA A 18 3.11 6.42 12.82
N LEU A 19 2.94 6.08 11.54
CA LEU A 19 3.54 4.91 10.89
C LEU A 19 4.83 5.26 10.15
N ALA A 20 4.97 6.51 9.70
CA ALA A 20 6.15 7.00 8.99
C ALA A 20 6.50 8.45 9.41
N PRO A 21 7.15 8.63 10.57
CA PRO A 21 7.58 9.95 11.03
C PRO A 21 8.51 10.63 10.00
N ALA A 22 8.31 11.94 9.81
CA ALA A 22 9.20 12.74 8.99
C ALA A 22 10.62 12.72 9.59
N GLY A 23 11.61 12.31 8.80
CA GLY A 23 13.01 12.18 9.24
C GLY A 23 13.45 10.76 9.60
N GLN A 24 12.53 9.81 9.77
CA GLN A 24 12.92 8.40 9.97
C GLN A 24 13.33 7.75 8.64
N SER A 25 14.46 7.04 8.62
CA SER A 25 14.88 6.27 7.44
C SER A 25 14.15 4.93 7.38
N LEU A 26 13.09 4.85 6.57
CA LEU A 26 12.43 3.58 6.24
C LEU A 26 13.12 2.94 5.04
N THR A 27 13.43 1.65 5.17
CA THR A 27 13.84 0.82 4.05
C THR A 27 12.68 0.64 3.06
N LYS A 28 13.01 0.19 1.84
CA LYS A 28 12.02 -0.13 0.80
C LYS A 28 10.99 -1.16 1.29
N ILE A 29 11.45 -2.20 2.00
CA ILE A 29 10.59 -3.28 2.47
C ILE A 29 9.73 -2.82 3.66
N GLU A 30 10.26 -2.02 4.56
CA GLU A 30 9.44 -1.43 5.64
C GLU A 30 8.34 -0.52 5.09
N THR A 31 8.66 0.31 4.09
CA THR A 31 7.66 1.16 3.41
C THR A 31 6.52 0.32 2.83
N LEU A 32 6.85 -0.78 2.15
CA LEU A 32 5.85 -1.68 1.58
C LEU A 32 5.00 -2.37 2.66
N ARG A 33 5.63 -2.85 3.74
CA ARG A 33 4.91 -3.49 4.86
C ARG A 33 3.94 -2.53 5.54
N LEU A 34 4.34 -1.28 5.77
CA LEU A 34 3.47 -0.28 6.36
C LEU A 34 2.30 0.08 5.44
N ALA A 35 2.54 0.20 4.14
CA ALA A 35 1.49 0.44 3.16
C ALA A 35 0.44 -0.67 3.13
N ILE A 36 0.85 -1.94 3.15
CA ILE A 36 -0.08 -3.08 3.20
C ILE A 36 -0.96 -3.01 4.45
N ARG A 37 -0.34 -2.77 5.62
CA ARG A 37 -1.08 -2.63 6.90
C ARG A 37 -2.06 -1.46 6.87
N TYR A 38 -1.65 -0.34 6.29
CA TYR A 38 -2.49 0.86 6.22
C TYR A 38 -3.66 0.67 5.26
N ILE A 39 -3.44 0.04 4.10
CA ILE A 39 -4.51 -0.33 3.17
C ILE A 39 -5.53 -1.24 3.88
N ALA A 40 -5.07 -2.28 4.58
CA ALA A 40 -5.96 -3.17 5.32
C ALA A 40 -6.79 -2.43 6.40
N HIS A 41 -6.18 -1.48 7.12
CA HIS A 41 -6.87 -0.65 8.09
C HIS A 41 -7.94 0.24 7.43
N LEU A 42 -7.62 0.91 6.32
CA LEU A 42 -8.57 1.73 5.56
C LEU A 42 -9.71 0.87 4.99
N SER A 43 -9.42 -0.32 4.48
CA SER A 43 -10.42 -1.27 4.02
C SER A 43 -11.41 -1.63 5.12
N ALA A 44 -10.91 -1.91 6.34
CA ALA A 44 -11.77 -2.18 7.49
C ALA A 44 -12.63 -0.97 7.88
N LEU A 45 -12.06 0.25 7.89
CA LEU A 45 -12.82 1.49 8.14
C LEU A 45 -13.93 1.73 7.12
N LEU A 46 -13.73 1.32 5.88
CA LEU A 46 -14.71 1.42 4.80
C LEU A 46 -15.72 0.26 4.78
N GLY A 47 -15.64 -0.68 5.73
CA GLY A 47 -16.48 -1.89 5.73
C GLY A 47 -16.21 -2.85 4.57
N LEU A 48 -15.04 -2.73 3.92
CA LEU A 48 -14.62 -3.61 2.83
C LEU A 48 -13.96 -4.85 3.45
N SER A 49 -14.74 -5.93 3.62
CA SER A 49 -14.20 -7.24 3.99
C SER A 49 -13.25 -7.76 2.90
N GLU A 50 -12.22 -8.52 3.31
CA GLU A 50 -11.30 -9.23 2.40
C GLU A 50 -12.07 -10.05 1.35
N GLU A 51 -13.23 -10.60 1.70
CA GLU A 51 -14.10 -11.35 0.78
C GLU A 51 -14.69 -10.47 -0.34
N VAL A 52 -15.10 -9.23 -0.01
CA VAL A 52 -15.62 -8.26 -1.00
C VAL A 52 -14.49 -7.79 -1.91
N LEU A 53 -13.30 -7.57 -1.36
CA LEU A 53 -12.10 -7.21 -2.13
C LEU A 53 -11.64 -8.36 -3.02
N ALA A 54 -11.65 -9.60 -2.52
CA ALA A 54 -11.33 -10.80 -3.28
C ALA A 54 -12.31 -11.00 -4.44
N ARG A 55 -13.62 -10.80 -4.20
CA ARG A 55 -14.65 -10.87 -5.23
C ARG A 55 -14.46 -9.81 -6.32
N ARG A 56 -14.09 -8.58 -5.95
CA ARG A 56 -13.73 -7.51 -6.91
C ARG A 56 -12.44 -7.83 -7.69
N ARG A 57 -11.43 -8.43 -7.06
CA ARG A 57 -10.21 -8.89 -7.74
C ARG A 57 -10.50 -9.99 -8.76
N GLY A 58 -11.44 -10.90 -8.46
CA GLY A 58 -11.90 -11.92 -9.41
C GLY A 58 -12.64 -11.36 -10.65
N THR A 59 -13.14 -10.12 -10.58
CA THR A 59 -13.81 -9.43 -11.70
C THR A 59 -12.90 -8.49 -12.49
N ALA A 60 -11.67 -8.23 -12.02
CA ALA A 60 -10.69 -7.48 -12.81
C ALA A 60 -10.10 -8.40 -13.88
N PRO A 61 -10.07 -8.02 -15.17
CA PRO A 61 -9.40 -8.82 -16.18
C PRO A 61 -7.93 -9.00 -15.79
N GLN A 62 -7.52 -10.25 -15.61
CA GLN A 62 -6.14 -10.65 -15.40
C GLN A 62 -5.35 -10.41 -16.70
N ASN A 63 -5.04 -9.16 -17.01
CA ASN A 63 -4.09 -8.79 -18.05
C ASN A 63 -3.11 -7.79 -17.46
N CYS A 64 -2.22 -8.32 -16.61
CA CYS A 64 -0.96 -7.67 -16.29
C CYS A 64 0.13 -8.35 -17.13
N PRO A 65 0.56 -7.78 -18.27
CA PRO A 65 1.83 -8.18 -18.85
C PRO A 65 2.95 -7.66 -17.93
N LEU A 66 3.80 -8.57 -17.46
CA LEU A 66 5.09 -8.24 -16.83
C LEU A 66 6.12 -7.93 -17.92
#